data_AF-A0A9E2X9D3-F1
#
_entry.id   AF-A0A9E2X9D3-F1
#
_cell.length_a   1.000
_cell.length_b   1.000
_cell.length_c   1.000
_cell.angle_alpha   90.00
_cell.angle_beta   90.00
_cell.angle_gamma   90.00
#
_symmetry.space_group_name_H-M   'P 1'
#
loop_
_entity.id
_entity.type
_entity.pdbx_description
1 polymer ?
#
loop_
_entity_poly.entity_id
_entity_poly.type
_entity_poly.pdbx_seq_one_letter_code
_entity_poly.pdbx_strand_id
1 'polypeptide(L)'
;MLVFVGASVVTGRTEKDAHELLVEYRRHASFEGALAYAGAWLGIDFAGYDMDDPIETGATQAIRSNVEAISASLGPGWSKGQLIDQFVVCSRQPPIVGSPEQVADQLMAWVKEADVDGFNLSRTIVPECLESFIDLVVPILQERGRLQEQL
;
A
#
# COMPACT_ATOMS: atom_id res chain seq x y z
N MET A 1 -11.55 -9.28 -20.78
CA MET A 1 -11.04 -9.82 -19.49
C MET A 1 -11.00 -8.64 -18.54
N LEU A 2 -11.52 -8.76 -17.32
CA LEU A 2 -11.46 -7.67 -16.34
C LEU A 2 -10.13 -7.73 -15.58
N VAL A 3 -9.51 -6.59 -15.34
CA VAL A 3 -8.24 -6.40 -14.64
C VAL A 3 -8.47 -5.52 -13.41
N PHE A 4 -8.17 -6.07 -12.24
CA PHE A 4 -8.26 -5.36 -10.97
C PHE A 4 -6.88 -5.26 -10.33
N VAL A 5 -6.54 -4.06 -9.84
CA VAL A 5 -5.29 -3.83 -9.11
C VAL A 5 -5.54 -3.66 -7.61
N GLY A 6 -4.61 -4.10 -6.77
CA GLY A 6 -4.71 -3.88 -5.33
C GLY A 6 -4.53 -2.41 -4.99
N ALA A 7 -5.35 -1.88 -4.08
CA ALA A 7 -5.17 -0.55 -3.52
C ALA A 7 -5.57 -0.53 -2.04
N SER A 8 -4.88 0.27 -1.24
CA SER A 8 -5.34 0.67 0.09
C SER A 8 -5.63 2.16 0.07
N VAL A 9 -6.64 2.57 0.83
CA VAL A 9 -7.05 3.98 0.92
C VAL A 9 -7.05 4.40 2.38
N VAL A 10 -6.46 5.55 2.65
CA VAL A 10 -6.61 6.28 3.92
C VAL A 10 -7.19 7.65 3.56
N THR A 11 -8.46 7.85 3.92
CA THR A 11 -9.16 9.10 3.61
C THR A 11 -9.74 9.72 4.87
N GLY A 12 -9.79 11.05 4.88
CA GLY A 12 -10.41 11.86 5.91
C GLY A 12 -11.14 13.02 5.24
N ARG A 13 -11.89 13.81 6.01
CA ARG A 13 -12.67 14.95 5.46
C ARG A 13 -11.78 15.98 4.77
N THR A 14 -10.52 16.07 5.18
CA THR A 14 -9.49 16.88 4.55
C THR A 14 -8.23 16.05 4.31
N GLU A 15 -7.33 16.56 3.47
CA GLU A 15 -5.99 15.98 3.28
C GLU A 15 -5.25 15.83 4.61
N LYS A 16 -5.35 16.85 5.47
CA LYS A 16 -4.72 16.85 6.79
C LYS A 16 -5.25 15.70 7.66
N ASP A 17 -6.57 15.53 7.73
CA ASP A 17 -7.18 14.46 8.52
C ASP A 17 -6.71 13.07 8.04
N ALA A 18 -6.60 12.88 6.72
CA ALA A 18 -6.12 11.63 6.13
C ALA A 18 -4.66 11.32 6.52
N HIS A 19 -3.79 12.34 6.52
CA HIS A 19 -2.40 12.18 6.93
C HIS A 19 -2.24 11.95 8.44
N GLU A 20 -3.02 12.65 9.26
CA GLU A 20 -3.04 12.42 10.71
C GLU A 20 -3.53 11.00 11.03
N LEU A 21 -4.53 10.51 10.31
CA LEU A 21 -5.03 9.14 10.42
C LEU A 21 -3.96 8.11 10.00
N LEU A 22 -3.21 8.37 8.92
CA LEU A 22 -2.11 7.51 8.52
C LEU A 22 -1.01 7.45 9.59
N VAL A 23 -0.66 8.60 10.18
CA VAL A 23 0.31 8.66 11.28
C VAL A 23 -0.16 7.80 12.46
N GLU A 24 -1.45 7.87 12.80
CA GLU A 24 -2.03 7.01 13.82
C GLU A 24 -1.93 5.52 13.45
N TYR A 25 -2.29 5.13 12.24
CA TYR A 25 -2.18 3.74 11.77
C TYR A 25 -0.75 3.21 11.84
N ARG A 26 0.25 4.04 11.51
CA ARG A 26 1.67 3.66 11.60
C ARG A 26 2.11 3.36 13.04
N ARG A 27 1.48 3.96 14.06
CA ARG A 27 1.81 3.66 15.48
C ARG A 27 1.42 2.25 15.89
N HIS A 28 0.43 1.66 15.22
CA HIS A 28 -0.07 0.31 15.48
C HIS A 28 0.56 -0.75 14.56
N ALA A 29 1.40 -0.33 13.60
CA ALA A 29 2.06 -1.24 12.68
C ALA A 29 3.12 -2.09 13.41
N SER A 30 3.17 -3.39 13.11
CA SER A 30 4.18 -4.31 13.66
C SER A 30 5.35 -4.46 12.68
N PHE A 31 6.54 -4.06 13.10
CA PHE A 31 7.76 -4.26 12.33
C PHE A 31 8.11 -5.74 12.18
N GLU A 32 7.95 -6.52 13.25
CA GLU A 32 8.16 -7.98 13.20
C GLU A 32 7.18 -8.64 12.23
N GLY A 33 5.91 -8.25 12.25
CA GLY A 33 4.91 -8.74 11.31
C GLY A 33 5.22 -8.35 9.86
N ALA A 34 5.65 -7.11 9.63
CA ALA A 34 6.08 -6.63 8.31
C ALA A 34 7.27 -7.43 7.77
N LEU A 35 8.29 -7.69 8.60
CA LEU A 35 9.47 -8.48 8.24
C LEU A 35 9.14 -9.97 8.03
N ALA A 36 8.27 -10.55 8.85
CA ALA A 36 7.81 -11.93 8.65
C ALA A 36 7.06 -12.08 7.32
N TYR A 37 6.17 -11.13 7.01
CA TYR A 37 5.51 -11.07 5.71
C TYR A 37 6.52 -10.88 4.57
N ALA A 38 7.47 -9.94 4.73
CA ALA A 38 8.54 -9.69 3.78
C ALA A 38 9.38 -10.95 3.48
N GLY A 39 9.80 -11.65 4.52
CA GLY A 39 10.63 -12.85 4.42
C GLY A 39 9.96 -13.95 3.60
N ALA A 40 8.64 -14.08 3.70
CA ALA A 40 7.89 -15.07 2.92
C ALA A 40 7.94 -14.82 1.41
N TRP A 41 7.93 -13.55 0.95
CA TRP A 41 7.92 -13.23 -0.49
C TRP A 41 9.28 -12.82 -1.07
N LEU A 42 10.21 -12.41 -0.22
CA LEU A 42 11.62 -12.14 -0.55
C LEU A 42 12.52 -13.36 -0.37
N GLY A 43 12.07 -14.38 0.36
CA GLY A 43 12.86 -15.57 0.70
C GLY A 43 14.12 -15.23 1.51
N ILE A 44 14.07 -14.15 2.30
CA ILE A 44 15.16 -13.67 3.16
C ILE A 44 14.74 -13.90 4.61
N ASP A 45 15.61 -14.57 5.37
CA ASP A 45 15.46 -14.64 6.83
C ASP A 45 16.05 -13.37 7.46
N PHE A 46 15.17 -12.48 7.88
CA PHE A 46 15.54 -11.21 8.49
C PHE A 46 16.01 -11.33 9.94
N ALA A 47 15.85 -12.49 10.60
CA ALA A 47 16.32 -12.69 11.97
C ALA A 47 17.85 -12.65 12.08
N GLY A 48 18.57 -12.94 10.98
CA GLY A 48 20.04 -12.98 10.94
C GLY A 48 20.74 -11.64 10.69
N TYR A 49 20.00 -10.54 10.55
CA TYR A 49 20.54 -9.21 10.26
C TYR A 49 20.24 -8.25 11.42
N ASP A 50 21.04 -7.19 11.60
CA ASP A 50 20.65 -6.02 12.38
C ASP A 50 19.86 -5.01 11.53
N MET A 51 19.35 -3.93 12.13
CA MET A 51 18.46 -2.98 11.44
C MET A 51 19.13 -2.28 10.24
N ASP A 52 20.42 -1.99 10.39
CA ASP A 52 21.21 -1.22 9.42
C ASP A 52 22.17 -2.09 8.60
N ASP A 53 22.18 -3.41 8.84
CA ASP A 53 23.03 -4.33 8.09
C ASP A 53 22.60 -4.38 6.62
N PRO A 54 23.56 -4.39 5.69
CA PRO A 54 23.25 -4.58 4.28
C PRO A 54 22.72 -5.99 4.05
N ILE A 55 21.58 -6.11 3.38
CA ILE A 55 21.01 -7.40 3.04
C ILE A 55 21.81 -8.07 1.91
N GLU A 56 22.32 -9.26 2.19
CA GLU A 56 22.99 -10.08 1.18
C GLU A 56 21.94 -10.77 0.31
N THR A 57 21.70 -10.19 -0.87
CA THR A 57 20.83 -10.76 -1.90
C THR A 57 21.56 -11.85 -2.68
N GLY A 58 21.96 -12.93 -1.99
CA GLY A 58 22.57 -14.10 -2.63
C GLY A 58 21.60 -14.81 -3.59
N ALA A 59 22.10 -15.79 -4.37
CA ALA A 59 21.31 -16.62 -5.29
C ALA A 59 20.37 -17.58 -4.53
N THR A 60 19.38 -17.04 -3.83
CA THR A 60 18.32 -17.80 -3.17
C THR A 60 17.26 -18.20 -4.20
N GLN A 61 16.52 -19.27 -3.91
CA GLN A 61 15.35 -19.71 -4.69
C GLN A 61 14.12 -18.77 -4.54
N ALA A 62 14.33 -17.60 -3.92
CA ALA A 62 13.33 -16.55 -3.84
C ALA A 62 12.99 -16.03 -5.23
N ILE A 63 11.85 -15.34 -5.32
CA ILE A 63 11.43 -14.65 -6.54
C ILE A 63 12.45 -13.54 -6.80
N ARG A 64 13.48 -13.83 -7.61
CA ARG A 64 14.59 -12.91 -7.92
C ARG A 64 14.10 -11.52 -8.31
N SER A 65 13.00 -11.46 -9.07
CA SER A 65 12.37 -10.20 -9.50
C SER A 65 11.85 -9.35 -8.34
N ASN A 66 11.43 -9.94 -7.22
CA ASN A 66 10.99 -9.21 -6.04
C ASN A 66 12.17 -8.54 -5.33
N VAL A 67 13.30 -9.26 -5.20
CA VAL A 67 14.53 -8.73 -4.61
C VAL A 67 15.13 -7.65 -5.52
N GLU A 68 15.16 -7.88 -6.83
CA GLU A 68 15.58 -6.90 -7.82
C GLU A 68 14.72 -5.63 -7.78
N ALA A 69 13.39 -5.76 -7.64
CA ALA A 69 12.49 -4.62 -7.53
C ALA A 69 12.76 -3.77 -6.27
N ILE A 70 13.02 -4.43 -5.13
CA ILE A 70 13.41 -3.72 -3.89
C ILE A 70 14.77 -3.04 -4.06
N SER A 71 15.78 -3.74 -4.59
CA SER A 71 17.10 -3.16 -4.83
C SER A 71 17.07 -2.02 -5.85
N ALA A 72 16.17 -2.05 -6.83
CA ALA A 72 15.95 -0.93 -7.75
C ALA A 72 15.33 0.29 -7.06
N SER A 73 14.52 0.08 -6.02
CA SER A 73 13.86 1.15 -5.27
C SER A 73 14.72 1.73 -4.14
N LEU A 74 15.44 0.89 -3.39
CA LEU A 74 16.19 1.27 -2.19
C LEU A 74 17.70 1.36 -2.42
N GLY A 75 18.17 0.90 -3.58
CA GLY A 75 19.59 0.76 -3.90
C GLY A 75 20.16 -0.62 -3.55
N PRO A 76 21.38 -0.92 -4.04
CA PRO A 76 22.06 -2.16 -3.70
C PRO A 76 22.46 -2.17 -2.22
N GLY A 77 22.35 -3.33 -1.56
CA GLY A 77 22.74 -3.48 -0.15
C GLY A 77 21.81 -2.75 0.83
N TRP A 78 20.53 -2.63 0.49
CA TRP A 78 19.51 -2.05 1.36
C TRP A 78 19.43 -2.78 2.72
N SER A 79 18.97 -2.09 3.76
CA SER A 79 18.84 -2.63 5.12
C SER A 79 17.40 -2.93 5.52
N LYS A 80 17.21 -3.66 6.62
CA LYS A 80 15.87 -3.94 7.18
C LYS A 80 15.13 -2.65 7.57
N GLY A 81 15.85 -1.67 8.11
CA GLY A 81 15.28 -0.37 8.46
C GLY A 81 14.70 0.34 7.25
N GLN A 82 15.46 0.38 6.15
CA GLN A 82 15.00 0.98 4.89
C GLN A 82 13.77 0.25 4.32
N LEU A 83 13.73 -1.09 4.42
CA LEU A 83 12.57 -1.87 3.99
C LEU A 83 11.32 -1.56 4.84
N ILE A 84 11.48 -1.46 6.16
CA ILE A 84 10.39 -1.10 7.09
C ILE A 84 9.84 0.29 6.79
N ASP A 85 10.71 1.27 6.54
CA ASP A 85 10.29 2.64 6.22
C ASP A 85 9.46 2.71 4.94
N GLN A 86 9.75 1.83 3.98
CA GLN A 86 8.98 1.68 2.75
C GLN A 86 7.62 0.99 2.98
N PHE A 87 7.52 0.05 3.93
CA PHE A 87 6.30 -0.71 4.22
C PHE A 87 5.33 0.09 5.09
N VAL A 88 4.76 1.14 4.50
CA VAL A 88 3.74 1.96 5.13
C VAL A 88 2.55 1.07 5.54
N VAL A 89 2.33 0.96 6.85
CA VAL A 89 1.34 0.07 7.48
C VAL A 89 1.45 -1.39 7.00
N CYS A 90 2.68 -1.91 6.97
CA CYS A 90 3.01 -3.31 6.66
C CYS A 90 2.62 -3.77 5.24
N SER A 91 2.31 -2.85 4.32
CA SER A 91 1.94 -3.13 2.93
C SER A 91 3.11 -2.96 1.96
N ARG A 92 3.13 -3.76 0.88
CA ARG A 92 4.08 -3.59 -0.24
C ARG A 92 3.81 -2.35 -1.08
N GLN A 93 2.56 -1.90 -1.10
CA GLN A 93 2.12 -0.74 -1.87
C GLN A 93 1.72 0.34 -0.88
N PRO A 94 2.26 1.56 -1.01
CA PRO A 94 1.83 2.66 -0.16
C PRO A 94 0.34 2.94 -0.39
N PRO A 95 -0.40 3.33 0.65
CA PRO A 95 -1.80 3.70 0.50
C PRO A 95 -1.95 4.96 -0.34
N ILE A 96 -3.11 5.09 -0.99
CA ILE A 96 -3.62 6.37 -1.48
C ILE A 96 -4.12 7.15 -0.27
N VAL A 97 -3.56 8.34 -0.04
CA VAL A 97 -3.81 9.14 1.17
C VAL A 97 -4.26 10.52 0.77
N GLY A 98 -5.41 10.97 1.26
CA GLY A 98 -5.88 12.32 0.99
C GLY A 98 -7.34 12.58 1.32
N SER A 99 -7.78 13.79 0.98
CA SER A 99 -9.20 14.15 0.95
C SER A 99 -9.99 13.25 -0.02
N PRO A 100 -11.32 13.20 0.10
CA PRO A 100 -12.13 12.30 -0.71
C PRO A 100 -12.01 12.60 -2.21
N GLU A 101 -11.88 13.87 -2.59
CA GLU A 101 -11.65 14.32 -3.96
C GLU A 101 -10.30 13.86 -4.49
N GLN A 102 -9.22 14.01 -3.70
CA GLN A 102 -7.87 13.58 -4.08
C GLN A 102 -7.81 12.07 -4.29
N VAL A 103 -8.46 11.29 -3.40
CA VAL A 103 -8.54 9.83 -3.54
C VAL A 103 -9.29 9.46 -4.82
N ALA A 104 -10.46 10.08 -5.07
CA ALA A 104 -11.24 9.82 -6.28
C ALA A 104 -10.45 10.18 -7.55
N ASP A 105 -9.75 11.32 -7.56
CA ASP A 105 -8.88 11.76 -8.66
C ASP A 105 -7.77 10.76 -8.93
N GLN A 106 -7.12 10.25 -7.88
CA GLN A 106 -6.03 9.29 -8.02
C GLN A 106 -6.52 7.93 -8.54
N LEU A 107 -7.68 7.45 -8.06
CA LEU A 107 -8.29 6.22 -8.58
C LEU A 107 -8.66 6.36 -10.07
N MET A 108 -9.26 7.49 -10.46
CA MET A 108 -9.57 7.76 -11.86
C MET A 108 -8.32 7.90 -12.73
N ALA A 109 -7.24 8.50 -12.22
CA ALA A 109 -5.97 8.58 -12.93
C ALA A 109 -5.42 7.19 -13.20
N TRP A 110 -5.43 6.29 -12.22
CA TRP A 110 -5.06 4.88 -12.42
C TRP A 110 -5.89 4.18 -13.48
N VAL A 111 -7.21 4.33 -13.47
CA VAL A 111 -8.08 3.78 -14.53
C VAL A 111 -7.69 4.33 -15.90
N LYS A 112 -7.46 5.64 -16.00
CA LYS A 112 -7.14 6.31 -17.27
C LYS A 112 -5.76 5.94 -17.82
N GLU A 113 -4.75 5.86 -16.95
CA GLU A 113 -3.35 5.72 -17.34
C GLU A 113 -2.92 4.26 -17.49
N ALA A 114 -3.46 3.39 -16.64
CA ALA A 114 -3.11 1.97 -16.62
C ALA A 114 -4.18 1.06 -17.24
N ASP A 115 -5.31 1.62 -17.68
CA ASP A 115 -6.43 0.89 -18.32
C ASP A 115 -6.94 -0.29 -17.46
N VAL A 116 -7.05 -0.06 -16.14
CA VAL A 116 -7.56 -1.04 -15.18
C VAL A 116 -9.08 -0.91 -15.04
N ASP A 117 -9.78 -2.03 -14.90
CA ASP A 117 -11.25 -2.06 -14.74
C ASP A 117 -11.70 -1.73 -13.31
N GLY A 118 -10.79 -1.81 -12.34
CA GLY A 118 -11.08 -1.42 -10.97
C GLY A 118 -10.02 -1.81 -9.95
N PHE A 119 -10.44 -1.80 -8.68
CA PHE A 119 -9.55 -1.97 -7.54
C PHE A 119 -10.05 -3.06 -6.59
N ASN A 120 -9.11 -3.87 -6.10
CA ASN A 120 -9.32 -4.70 -4.93
C ASN A 120 -8.86 -3.92 -3.70
N LEU A 121 -9.83 -3.37 -2.94
CA LEU A 121 -9.53 -2.53 -1.79
C LEU A 121 -9.10 -3.39 -0.59
N SER A 122 -7.82 -3.29 -0.22
CA SER A 122 -7.32 -3.87 1.02
C SER A 122 -7.74 -3.03 2.22
N ARG A 123 -7.97 -3.71 3.34
CA ARG A 123 -8.45 -3.10 4.57
C ARG A 123 -7.32 -2.99 5.57
N THR A 124 -6.93 -1.75 5.88
CA THR A 124 -5.90 -1.47 6.88
C THR A 124 -6.47 -1.59 8.29
N ILE A 125 -7.66 -1.03 8.52
CA ILE A 125 -8.43 -1.13 9.77
C ILE A 125 -9.90 -1.42 9.42
N VAL A 126 -10.54 -2.32 10.17
CA VAL A 126 -11.91 -2.77 9.92
C VAL A 126 -12.78 -2.48 11.13
N PRO A 127 -14.00 -1.90 10.94
CA PRO A 127 -14.63 -1.56 9.66
C PRO A 127 -14.27 -0.19 9.06
N GLU A 128 -13.56 0.65 9.81
CA GLU A 128 -13.49 2.10 9.62
C GLU A 128 -12.94 2.55 8.26
N CYS A 129 -11.95 1.84 7.69
CA CYS A 129 -11.39 2.24 6.40
C CYS A 129 -12.39 2.04 5.25
N LEU A 130 -13.24 1.02 5.35
CA LEU A 130 -14.24 0.73 4.33
C LEU A 130 -15.43 1.68 4.47
N GLU A 131 -15.88 1.94 5.70
CA GLU A 131 -16.93 2.92 5.98
C GLU A 131 -16.51 4.31 5.49
N SER A 132 -15.28 4.76 5.80
CA SER A 132 -14.78 6.05 5.33
C SER A 132 -14.73 6.15 3.81
N PHE A 133 -14.35 5.07 3.12
CA PHE A 133 -14.35 5.04 1.66
C PHE A 133 -15.77 5.11 1.08
N ILE A 134 -16.71 4.34 1.64
CA ILE A 134 -18.11 4.31 1.23
C ILE A 134 -18.78 5.67 1.49
N ASP A 135 -18.55 6.27 2.65
CA ASP A 135 -19.26 7.49 3.04
C ASP A 135 -18.70 8.74 2.35
N LEU A 136 -17.39 8.75 2.06
CA LEU A 136 -16.70 9.95 1.58
C LEU A 136 -16.35 9.89 0.09
N VAL A 137 -15.87 8.75 -0.42
CA VAL A 137 -15.29 8.66 -1.77
C VAL A 137 -16.30 8.15 -2.79
N VAL A 138 -17.10 7.14 -2.43
CA VAL A 138 -18.11 6.55 -3.33
C VAL A 138 -19.09 7.60 -3.89
N PRO A 139 -19.63 8.56 -3.12
CA PRO A 139 -20.54 9.58 -3.66
C PRO A 139 -19.89 10.41 -4.76
N ILE A 140 -18.60 10.75 -4.60
CA ILE A 140 -17.85 11.52 -5.60
C ILE A 140 -17.64 10.71 -6.88
N LEU A 141 -17.31 9.42 -6.75
CA LEU A 141 -17.17 8.53 -7.91
C LEU A 141 -18.50 8.33 -8.63
N GLN A 142 -19.62 8.27 -7.91
CA GLN A 142 -20.97 8.18 -8.47
C GLN A 142 -21.37 9.48 -9.20
N GLU A 143 -21.20 10.64 -8.57
CA GLU A 143 -21.46 11.95 -9.17
C GLU A 143 -20.69 12.13 -10.49
N ARG A 144 -19.46 11.61 -10.54
CA ARG A 144 -18.59 11.67 -11.73
C ARG A 144 -18.85 10.56 -12.76
N GLY A 145 -19.86 9.72 -12.54
CA GLY A 145 -20.22 8.62 -13.44
C GLY A 145 -19.16 7.52 -13.55
N ARG A 146 -18.30 7.37 -12.54
CA ARG A 146 -17.22 6.37 -12.47
C ARG A 146 -17.57 5.14 -11.68
N LEU A 147 -18.61 5.23 -10.87
CA LEU A 147 -19.18 4.12 -10.14
C LEU A 147 -20.70 4.16 -10.33
N GLN A 148 -21.30 3.00 -10.57
CA GLN A 148 -22.75 2.93 -10.72
C GLN A 148 -23.40 3.09 -9.34
N GLU A 149 -24.46 3.91 -9.26
CA GLU A 149 -25.43 3.80 -8.17
C GLU A 149 -26.12 2.44 -8.29
N GLN A 150 -26.22 1.69 -7.19
CA GLN A 150 -26.70 0.30 -7.22
C GLN A 150 -28.03 0.17 -7.99
N LEU A 151 -28.15 -0.90 -8.78
CA LEU A 151 -29.43 -1.45 -9.26
C LEU A 151 -30.17 -2.19 -8.15
#